data_AF-A0A2D2ATE5-F1
#
_entry.id   AF-A0A2D2ATE5-F1
#
_cell.length_a   1.000
_cell.length_b   1.000
_cell.length_c   1.000
_cell.angle_alpha   90.00
_cell.angle_beta   90.00
_cell.angle_gamma   90.00
#
_symmetry.space_group_name_H-M   'P 1'
#
loop_
_entity.id
_entity.type
_entity.pdbx_description
1 polymer ?
#
loop_
_entity_poly.entity_id
_entity_poly.type
_entity_poly.pdbx_seq_one_letter_code
_entity_poly.pdbx_strand_id
1 'polypeptide(L)'
;MADPHGAAAPHGADATHATTAAEHGSGGGGVPQFQFEHWGGQIAYLLVLFVILYVLISRVFAPRMRKVLDERAGTIAGALDAAKRVQAEAEDQARAAAAEVAGARGQAQQLAAEARAKASAEAAQRTAAADAEAAAKVAEAEARISATRETAMGNVGAIAEDTAKAIVEKLTGKTASAVELKAAGGNA
;
A
#
# COMPACT_ATOMS: atom_id res chain seq x y z
N MET A 1 19.01 -28.66 83.53
CA MET A 1 18.50 -27.39 84.06
C MET A 1 16.98 -27.42 83.83
N ALA A 2 16.13 -28.11 84.60
CA ALA A 2 16.02 -28.19 86.07
C ALA A 2 16.31 -26.82 86.67
N ASP A 3 15.37 -26.10 87.27
CA ASP A 3 14.50 -26.57 88.35
C ASP A 3 13.44 -25.45 88.64
N PRO A 4 12.68 -25.44 89.75
CA PRO A 4 11.27 -25.84 89.82
C PRO A 4 10.45 -24.71 90.47
N HIS A 5 9.50 -25.07 91.36
CA HIS A 5 8.55 -24.27 92.16
C HIS A 5 7.15 -24.32 91.56
N GLY A 6 6.17 -25.02 92.13
CA GLY A 6 6.07 -25.55 93.49
C GLY A 6 4.66 -25.28 94.01
N ALA A 7 3.86 -26.35 94.06
CA ALA A 7 2.61 -26.61 94.79
C ALA A 7 1.92 -25.49 95.60
N ALA A 8 0.59 -25.36 95.42
CA ALA A 8 -0.44 -25.76 96.40
C ALA A 8 -1.85 -25.22 96.01
N ALA A 9 -2.86 -26.08 96.00
CA ALA A 9 -4.29 -25.70 95.99
C ALA A 9 -4.72 -25.28 97.43
N PRO A 10 -5.81 -24.50 97.61
CA PRO A 10 -7.13 -25.12 97.69
C PRO A 10 -8.31 -24.28 97.14
N HIS A 11 -9.45 -24.97 97.03
CA HIS A 11 -10.78 -24.50 96.63
C HIS A 11 -11.40 -23.46 97.58
N GLY A 12 -12.25 -22.59 97.01
CA GLY A 12 -13.24 -21.76 97.71
C GLY A 12 -13.95 -20.87 96.67
N ALA A 13 -15.07 -21.32 96.10
CA ALA A 13 -16.43 -20.98 96.54
C ALA A 13 -16.70 -19.47 96.52
N ASP A 14 -17.28 -18.98 95.42
CA ASP A 14 -18.62 -18.39 95.50
C ASP A 14 -19.26 -18.24 94.11
N ALA A 15 -20.38 -18.95 93.96
CA ALA A 15 -21.21 -18.95 92.78
C ALA A 15 -22.20 -17.78 92.87
N THR A 16 -22.03 -16.78 92.00
CA THR A 16 -23.06 -15.75 91.77
C THR A 16 -23.87 -16.10 90.53
N HIS A 17 -24.70 -17.14 90.66
CA HIS A 17 -25.83 -17.35 89.75
C HIS A 17 -27.03 -16.58 90.29
N ALA A 18 -27.34 -15.43 89.67
CA ALA A 18 -28.63 -14.78 89.85
C ALA A 18 -29.72 -15.69 89.29
N THR A 19 -30.49 -16.30 90.17
CA THR A 19 -31.64 -17.13 89.82
C THR A 19 -32.81 -16.20 89.45
N THR A 20 -33.21 -16.20 88.18
CA THR A 20 -34.59 -15.85 87.83
C THR A 20 -35.36 -17.16 87.84
N ALA A 21 -36.07 -17.39 88.94
CA ALA A 21 -37.09 -18.43 89.01
C ALA A 21 -38.21 -18.06 88.03
N ALA A 22 -38.22 -18.69 86.86
CA ALA A 22 -39.43 -18.78 86.07
C ALA A 22 -40.33 -19.82 86.75
N GLU A 23 -41.47 -19.38 87.27
CA GLU A 23 -42.51 -20.29 87.75
C GLU A 23 -43.01 -21.13 86.56
N HIS A 24 -42.57 -22.38 86.47
CA HIS A 24 -43.15 -23.35 85.55
C HIS A 24 -44.39 -23.97 86.22
N GLY A 25 -45.54 -23.33 86.00
CA GLY A 25 -46.84 -23.90 86.31
C GLY A 25 -47.02 -25.23 85.56
N SER A 26 -47.41 -26.28 86.30
CA SER A 26 -47.67 -27.62 85.78
C SER A 26 -48.86 -27.63 84.82
N GLY A 27 -48.59 -27.72 83.52
CA GLY A 27 -49.56 -28.00 82.47
C GLY A 27 -48.88 -28.74 81.33
N GLY A 28 -49.35 -29.95 81.01
CA GLY A 28 -48.74 -30.81 80.00
C GLY A 28 -48.74 -30.15 78.61
N GLY A 29 -47.56 -30.06 78.00
CA GLY A 29 -47.39 -29.58 76.64
C GLY A 29 -45.89 -29.51 76.34
N GLY A 30 -45.46 -30.10 75.23
CA GLY A 30 -44.05 -30.28 74.90
C GLY A 30 -43.24 -28.98 74.86
N VAL A 31 -41.92 -29.16 74.76
CA VAL A 31 -40.91 -28.09 74.62
C VAL A 31 -41.46 -26.83 73.90
N PRO A 32 -41.35 -25.62 74.50
CA PRO A 32 -42.08 -24.42 74.09
C PRO A 32 -41.99 -24.03 72.60
N GLN A 33 -40.92 -24.44 71.91
CA GLN A 33 -40.71 -24.19 70.49
C GLN A 33 -41.65 -24.97 69.52
N PHE A 34 -42.42 -25.95 69.99
CA PHE A 34 -43.37 -26.73 69.17
C PHE A 34 -44.85 -26.45 69.47
N GLN A 35 -45.16 -25.34 70.14
CA GLN A 35 -46.55 -24.90 70.32
C GLN A 35 -47.05 -24.23 69.03
N PHE A 36 -47.84 -24.96 68.25
CA PHE A 36 -48.36 -24.55 66.94
C PHE A 36 -49.41 -23.42 66.98
N GLU A 37 -49.84 -23.00 68.18
CA GLU A 37 -50.82 -21.93 68.41
C GLU A 37 -50.51 -20.63 67.65
N HIS A 38 -49.23 -20.25 67.52
CA HIS A 38 -48.81 -18.99 66.87
C HIS A 38 -48.30 -19.16 65.43
N TRP A 39 -48.19 -20.39 64.92
CA TRP A 39 -47.64 -20.66 63.60
C TRP A 39 -48.52 -20.10 62.47
N GLY A 40 -49.84 -20.12 62.64
CA GLY A 40 -50.77 -19.54 61.66
C GLY A 40 -50.55 -18.04 61.44
N GLY A 41 -50.37 -17.28 62.53
CA GLY A 41 -50.08 -15.84 62.47
C GLY A 41 -48.71 -15.55 61.86
N GLN A 42 -47.68 -16.31 62.25
CA GLN A 42 -46.32 -16.18 61.70
C GLN A 42 -46.29 -16.47 60.18
N ILE A 43 -46.99 -17.51 59.73
CA ILE A 43 -47.09 -17.87 58.31
C ILE A 43 -47.88 -16.81 57.53
N ALA A 44 -48.99 -16.31 58.08
CA ALA A 44 -49.76 -15.24 57.43
C ALA A 44 -48.91 -13.95 57.29
N TYR A 45 -48.15 -13.58 58.32
CA TYR A 45 -47.24 -12.43 58.27
C TYR A 45 -46.10 -12.63 57.26
N LEU A 46 -45.49 -13.82 57.25
CA LEU A 46 -44.46 -14.19 56.26
C LEU A 46 -45.01 -14.15 54.83
N LEU A 47 -46.25 -14.60 54.61
CA LEU A 47 -46.91 -14.50 53.31
C LEU A 47 -47.12 -13.06 52.88
N VAL A 48 -47.56 -12.18 53.79
CA VAL A 48 -47.71 -10.74 53.48
C VAL A 48 -46.35 -10.14 53.09
N LEU A 49 -45.31 -10.39 53.88
CA LEU A 49 -43.95 -9.90 53.57
C LEU A 49 -43.42 -10.48 52.25
N PHE A 50 -43.66 -11.77 52.02
CA PHE A 50 -43.26 -12.45 50.79
C PHE A 50 -43.95 -11.85 49.56
N VAL A 51 -45.27 -11.58 49.63
CA VAL A 51 -46.01 -10.93 48.54
C VAL A 51 -45.47 -9.52 48.29
N ILE A 52 -45.22 -8.73 49.34
CA ILE A 52 -44.63 -7.39 49.20
C ILE A 52 -43.26 -7.47 48.52
N LEU A 53 -42.39 -8.37 48.98
CA LEU A 53 -41.06 -8.58 48.40
C LEU A 53 -41.13 -9.09 46.95
N TYR A 54 -42.04 -10.03 46.67
CA TYR A 54 -42.26 -10.56 45.34
C TYR A 54 -42.69 -9.47 44.36
N VAL A 55 -43.64 -8.62 44.76
CA VAL A 55 -44.08 -7.48 43.95
C VAL A 55 -42.94 -6.50 43.73
N LEU A 56 -42.12 -6.21 44.76
CA LEU A 56 -40.97 -5.31 44.60
C LEU A 56 -39.94 -5.87 43.61
N ILE A 57 -39.61 -7.16 43.71
CA ILE A 57 -38.68 -7.82 42.78
C ILE A 57 -39.24 -7.84 41.36
N SER A 58 -40.49 -8.28 41.21
CA SER A 58 -41.19 -8.39 39.93
C SER A 58 -41.34 -7.03 39.24
N ARG A 59 -41.74 -6.00 39.98
CA ARG A 59 -42.11 -4.70 39.42
C ARG A 59 -40.93 -3.74 39.28
N VAL A 60 -39.86 -3.90 40.07
CA VAL A 60 -38.74 -2.94 40.12
C VAL A 60 -37.40 -3.57 39.74
N PHE A 61 -37.01 -4.67 40.37
CA PHE A 61 -35.67 -5.24 40.16
C PHE A 61 -35.55 -5.99 38.83
N ALA A 62 -36.53 -6.84 38.50
CA ALA A 62 -36.57 -7.56 37.23
C ALA A 62 -36.54 -6.64 35.99
N PRO A 63 -37.37 -5.59 35.88
CA PRO A 63 -37.30 -4.70 34.71
C PRO A 63 -36.00 -3.89 34.64
N ARG A 64 -35.40 -3.51 35.77
CA ARG A 64 -34.09 -2.84 35.76
C ARG A 64 -32.97 -3.75 35.24
N MET A 65 -32.95 -5.02 35.65
CA MET A 65 -31.99 -6.00 35.16
C MET A 65 -32.17 -6.28 33.66
N ARG A 66 -33.43 -6.42 33.21
CA ARG A 66 -33.78 -6.58 31.79
C ARG A 66 -33.25 -5.40 30.97
N LYS A 67 -33.48 -4.17 31.42
CA LYS A 67 -33.03 -2.95 30.75
C LYS A 67 -31.52 -2.92 30.53
N VAL A 68 -30.72 -3.27 31.53
CA VAL A 68 -29.25 -3.30 31.41
C VAL A 68 -28.79 -4.35 30.40
N LEU A 69 -29.42 -5.53 30.38
CA LEU A 69 -29.11 -6.57 29.41
C LEU A 69 -29.46 -6.12 27.98
N ASP A 70 -30.64 -5.52 27.81
CA ASP A 70 -31.10 -5.01 26.51
C ASP A 70 -30.20 -3.86 26.02
N GLU A 71 -29.78 -2.95 26.89
CA GLU A 71 -28.83 -1.87 26.57
C GLU A 71 -27.48 -2.42 26.11
N ARG A 72 -26.95 -3.43 26.83
CA ARG A 72 -25.68 -4.08 26.45
C ARG A 72 -25.81 -4.82 25.12
N ALA A 73 -26.90 -5.58 24.94
CA ALA A 73 -27.16 -6.30 23.70
C ALA A 73 -27.28 -5.32 22.52
N GLY A 74 -28.03 -4.22 22.69
CA GLY A 74 -28.17 -3.18 21.68
C GLY A 74 -26.85 -2.47 21.36
N THR A 75 -26.03 -2.17 22.38
CA THR A 75 -24.71 -1.56 22.18
C THR A 75 -23.77 -2.49 21.42
N ILE A 76 -23.73 -3.77 21.77
CA ILE A 76 -22.90 -4.77 21.10
C ILE A 76 -23.36 -4.97 19.66
N ALA A 77 -24.67 -5.11 19.43
CA ALA A 77 -25.23 -5.25 18.09
C ALA A 77 -24.91 -4.02 17.22
N GLY A 78 -25.13 -2.81 17.76
CA GLY A 78 -24.80 -1.57 17.05
C GLY A 78 -23.31 -1.43 16.74
N ALA A 79 -22.44 -1.80 17.68
CA ALA A 79 -20.98 -1.80 17.46
C ALA A 79 -20.58 -2.82 16.38
N LEU A 80 -21.17 -4.02 16.39
CA LEU A 80 -20.89 -5.05 15.40
C LEU A 80 -21.36 -4.64 14.01
N ASP A 81 -22.55 -4.04 13.89
CA ASP A 81 -23.08 -3.56 12.61
C ASP A 81 -22.27 -2.37 12.08
N ALA A 82 -21.87 -1.44 12.95
CA ALA A 82 -20.97 -0.36 12.58
C ALA A 82 -19.62 -0.89 12.10
N ALA A 83 -19.04 -1.87 12.80
CA ALA A 83 -17.77 -2.50 12.41
C ALA A 83 -17.90 -3.21 11.05
N LYS A 84 -18.97 -3.97 10.83
CA LYS A 84 -19.25 -4.63 9.53
C LYS A 84 -19.40 -3.62 8.40
N ARG A 85 -20.11 -2.51 8.64
CA ARG A 85 -20.27 -1.45 7.64
C ARG A 85 -18.93 -0.81 7.30
N VAL A 86 -18.15 -0.42 8.30
CA VAL A 86 -16.82 0.17 8.10
C VAL A 86 -15.88 -0.80 7.38
N GLN A 87 -15.93 -2.09 7.73
CA GLN A 87 -15.17 -3.13 7.04
C GLN A 87 -15.58 -3.24 5.57
N ALA A 88 -16.88 -3.30 5.28
CA ALA A 88 -17.38 -3.38 3.91
C ALA A 88 -17.00 -2.14 3.09
N GLU A 89 -17.11 -0.94 3.66
CA GLU A 89 -16.67 0.32 3.03
C GLU A 89 -15.17 0.32 2.76
N ALA A 90 -14.35 -0.14 3.71
CA ALA A 90 -12.90 -0.23 3.55
C ALA A 90 -12.50 -1.26 2.48
N GLU A 91 -13.15 -2.42 2.45
CA GLU A 91 -12.93 -3.44 1.41
C GLU A 91 -13.32 -2.91 0.03
N ASP A 92 -14.42 -2.17 -0.08
CA ASP A 92 -14.85 -1.58 -1.35
C ASP A 92 -13.90 -0.50 -1.84
N GLN A 93 -13.48 0.40 -0.95
CA GLN A 93 -12.47 1.42 -1.26
C GLN A 93 -11.12 0.79 -1.64
N ALA A 94 -10.70 -0.28 -0.95
CA ALA A 94 -9.47 -0.99 -1.28
C ALA A 94 -9.55 -1.64 -2.67
N ARG A 95 -10.71 -2.24 -3.03
CA ARG A 95 -10.92 -2.79 -4.38
C ARG A 95 -10.93 -1.71 -5.45
N ALA A 96 -11.60 -0.57 -5.21
CA ALA A 96 -11.63 0.55 -6.15
C ALA A 96 -10.22 1.12 -6.37
N ALA A 97 -9.47 1.37 -5.30
CA ALA A 97 -8.09 1.85 -5.39
C ALA A 97 -7.17 0.85 -6.11
N ALA A 98 -7.32 -0.45 -5.84
CA ALA A 98 -6.56 -1.49 -6.55
C ALA A 98 -6.87 -1.51 -8.05
N ALA A 99 -8.15 -1.37 -8.42
CA ALA A 99 -8.58 -1.29 -9.82
C ALA A 99 -8.06 -0.03 -10.51
N GLU A 100 -8.09 1.13 -9.84
CA GLU A 100 -7.54 2.39 -10.36
C GLU A 100 -6.03 2.29 -10.59
N VAL A 101 -5.28 1.74 -9.64
CA VAL A 101 -3.82 1.55 -9.78
C VAL A 101 -3.51 0.57 -10.91
N ALA A 102 -4.27 -0.52 -11.05
CA ALA A 102 -4.11 -1.46 -12.14
C ALA A 102 -4.40 -0.80 -13.50
N GLY A 103 -5.48 -0.03 -13.60
CA GLY A 103 -5.86 0.74 -14.79
C GLY A 103 -4.80 1.76 -15.17
N ALA A 104 -4.33 2.57 -14.22
CA ALA A 104 -3.28 3.57 -14.44
C ALA A 104 -1.96 2.94 -14.89
N ARG A 105 -1.57 1.81 -14.29
CA ARG A 105 -0.39 1.05 -14.75
C ARG A 105 -0.57 0.53 -16.18
N GLY A 106 -1.75 0.01 -16.53
CA GLY A 106 -2.06 -0.42 -17.88
C GLY A 106 -1.94 0.73 -18.90
N GLN A 107 -2.54 1.88 -18.60
CA GLN A 107 -2.47 3.08 -19.44
C GLN A 107 -1.04 3.61 -19.57
N ALA A 108 -0.25 3.63 -18.49
CA ALA A 108 1.15 4.05 -18.54
C ALA A 108 2.00 3.14 -19.44
N GLN A 109 1.78 1.82 -19.39
CA GLN A 109 2.47 0.87 -20.27
C GLN A 109 2.08 1.06 -21.74
N GLN A 110 0.79 1.27 -22.02
CA GLN A 110 0.31 1.57 -23.37
C GLN A 110 0.93 2.87 -23.91
N LEU A 111 0.88 3.95 -23.13
CA LEU A 111 1.47 5.23 -23.50
C LEU A 111 2.98 5.12 -23.74
N ALA A 112 3.70 4.37 -22.90
CA ALA A 112 5.13 4.13 -23.08
C ALA A 112 5.42 3.35 -24.36
N ALA A 113 4.60 2.35 -24.70
CA ALA A 113 4.73 1.58 -25.94
C ALA A 113 4.45 2.46 -27.18
N GLU A 114 3.37 3.25 -27.15
CA GLU A 114 3.02 4.20 -28.22
C GLU A 114 4.12 5.26 -28.43
N ALA A 115 4.63 5.84 -27.34
CA ALA A 115 5.71 6.83 -27.41
C ALA A 115 6.99 6.23 -28.02
N ARG A 116 7.35 5.00 -27.65
CA ARG A 116 8.50 4.28 -28.25
C ARG A 116 8.27 4.01 -29.73
N ALA A 117 7.09 3.53 -30.11
CA ALA A 117 6.75 3.27 -31.50
C ALA A 117 6.83 4.56 -32.35
N LYS A 118 6.25 5.66 -31.85
CA LYS A 118 6.30 6.96 -32.50
C LYS A 118 7.73 7.48 -32.62
N ALA A 119 8.51 7.44 -31.54
CA ALA A 119 9.90 7.88 -31.56
C ALA A 119 10.76 7.06 -32.55
N SER A 120 10.54 5.73 -32.61
CA SER A 120 11.24 4.87 -33.56
C SER A 120 10.85 5.18 -35.02
N ALA A 121 9.58 5.46 -35.29
CA ALA A 121 9.11 5.84 -36.61
C ALA A 121 9.69 7.20 -37.05
N GLU A 122 9.69 8.20 -36.16
CA GLU A 122 10.29 9.51 -36.42
C GLU A 122 11.80 9.40 -36.64
N ALA A 123 12.51 8.58 -35.85
CA ALA A 123 13.93 8.34 -36.03
C ALA A 123 14.22 7.72 -37.40
N ALA A 124 13.47 6.67 -37.79
CA ALA A 124 13.62 6.03 -39.09
C ALA A 124 13.36 7.01 -40.25
N GLN A 125 12.34 7.87 -40.13
CA GLN A 125 12.05 8.89 -41.13
C GLN A 125 13.18 9.92 -41.25
N ARG A 126 13.73 10.39 -40.12
CA ARG A 126 14.85 11.33 -40.11
C ARG A 126 16.11 10.73 -40.68
N THR A 127 16.42 9.47 -40.34
CA THR A 127 17.56 8.74 -40.92
C THR A 127 17.39 8.61 -42.42
N ALA A 128 16.24 8.17 -42.91
CA ALA A 128 15.99 8.04 -44.35
C ALA A 128 16.12 9.38 -45.10
N ALA A 129 15.63 10.47 -44.50
CA ALA A 129 15.78 11.81 -45.08
C ALA A 129 17.25 12.27 -45.11
N ALA A 130 17.99 12.04 -44.02
CA ALA A 130 19.41 12.37 -43.94
C ALA A 130 20.25 11.56 -44.93
N ASP A 131 19.96 10.26 -45.09
CA ASP A 131 20.63 9.38 -46.05
C ASP A 131 20.36 9.84 -47.49
N ALA A 132 19.12 10.24 -47.81
CA ALA A 132 18.76 10.78 -49.11
C ALA A 132 19.50 12.10 -49.40
N GLU A 133 19.58 13.00 -48.43
CA GLU A 133 20.32 14.26 -48.56
C GLU A 133 21.82 14.03 -48.74
N ALA A 134 22.39 13.09 -47.98
CA ALA A 134 23.79 12.71 -48.10
C ALA A 134 24.10 12.12 -49.48
N ALA A 135 23.25 11.21 -49.97
CA ALA A 135 23.39 10.62 -51.31
C ALA A 135 23.32 11.68 -52.41
N ALA A 136 22.40 12.66 -52.30
CA ALA A 136 22.32 13.76 -53.24
C ALA A 136 23.59 14.63 -53.25
N LYS A 137 24.14 14.96 -52.06
CA LYS A 137 25.39 15.72 -51.93
C LYS A 137 26.60 14.97 -52.50
N VAL A 138 26.67 13.66 -52.31
CA VAL A 138 27.72 12.82 -52.89
C VAL A 138 27.62 12.84 -54.41
N ALA A 139 26.43 12.63 -54.98
CA ALA A 139 26.22 12.69 -56.42
C ALA A 139 26.60 14.06 -57.02
N GLU A 140 26.24 15.16 -56.35
CA GLU A 140 26.65 16.51 -56.77
C GLU A 140 28.18 16.69 -56.72
N ALA A 141 28.83 16.21 -55.66
CA ALA A 141 30.28 16.26 -55.53
C ALA A 141 30.98 15.44 -56.62
N GLU A 142 30.52 14.23 -56.91
CA GLU A 142 31.04 13.37 -57.98
C GLU A 142 30.91 14.04 -59.35
N ALA A 143 29.76 14.65 -59.65
CA ALA A 143 29.54 15.40 -60.89
C ALA A 143 30.52 16.57 -61.03
N ARG A 144 30.74 17.35 -59.96
CA ARG A 144 31.72 18.45 -59.95
C ARG A 144 33.16 17.96 -60.14
N ILE A 145 33.52 16.85 -59.50
CA ILE A 145 34.84 16.23 -59.65
C ILE A 145 35.05 15.78 -61.09
N SER A 146 34.05 15.12 -61.70
CA SER A 146 34.12 14.69 -63.10
C SER A 146 34.29 15.87 -64.06
N ALA A 147 33.48 16.92 -63.89
CA ALA A 147 33.57 18.13 -64.72
C ALA A 147 34.93 18.83 -64.58
N THR A 148 35.47 18.91 -63.36
CA THR A 148 36.79 19.48 -63.10
C THR A 148 37.89 18.63 -63.74
N ARG A 149 37.77 17.30 -63.65
CA ARG A 149 38.70 16.36 -64.28
C ARG A 149 38.70 16.51 -65.80
N GLU A 150 37.54 16.56 -66.43
CA GLU A 150 37.41 16.75 -67.87
C GLU A 150 38.04 18.08 -68.31
N THR A 151 37.76 19.16 -67.60
CA THR A 151 38.35 20.48 -67.87
C THR A 151 39.88 20.44 -67.72
N ALA A 152 40.39 19.84 -66.65
CA ALA A 152 41.83 19.71 -66.42
C ALA A 152 42.51 18.86 -67.52
N MET A 153 41.92 17.72 -67.90
CA MET A 153 42.44 16.87 -68.97
C MET A 153 42.41 17.56 -70.33
N GLY A 154 41.38 18.36 -70.62
CA GLY A 154 41.34 19.21 -71.83
C GLY A 154 42.48 20.22 -71.89
N ASN A 155 42.89 20.77 -70.75
CA ASN A 155 44.01 21.73 -70.67
C ASN A 155 45.39 21.06 -70.80
N VAL A 156 45.51 19.75 -70.51
CA VAL A 156 46.81 19.03 -70.58
C VAL A 156 47.40 19.08 -71.99
N GLY A 157 46.59 18.96 -73.03
CA GLY A 157 47.07 19.03 -74.42
C GLY A 157 47.76 20.36 -74.73
N ALA A 158 47.11 21.47 -74.39
CA ALA A 158 47.68 22.81 -74.58
C ALA A 158 48.96 23.02 -73.76
N ILE A 159 48.96 22.58 -72.49
CA ILE A 159 50.15 22.67 -71.63
C ILE A 159 51.29 21.81 -72.17
N ALA A 160 51.00 20.62 -72.71
CA ALA A 160 51.99 19.74 -73.31
C ALA A 160 52.58 20.35 -74.59
N GLU A 161 51.74 20.94 -75.45
CA GLU A 161 52.19 21.67 -76.64
C GLU A 161 53.09 22.86 -76.27
N ASP A 162 52.67 23.69 -75.31
CA ASP A 162 53.46 24.84 -74.83
C ASP A 162 54.78 24.41 -74.20
N THR A 163 54.77 23.34 -73.40
CA THR A 163 55.98 22.78 -72.78
C THR A 163 56.92 22.19 -73.82
N ALA A 164 56.41 21.43 -74.80
CA ALA A 164 57.21 20.87 -75.89
C ALA A 164 57.85 21.97 -76.73
N LYS A 165 57.12 23.04 -77.04
CA LYS A 165 57.65 24.22 -77.73
C LYS A 165 58.80 24.86 -76.95
N ALA A 166 58.63 25.08 -75.65
CA ALA A 166 59.67 25.65 -74.79
C ALA A 166 60.92 24.76 -74.71
N ILE A 167 60.76 23.44 -74.65
CA ILE A 167 61.87 22.47 -74.65
C ILE A 167 62.63 22.50 -75.99
N VAL A 168 61.92 22.48 -77.13
CA VAL A 168 62.55 22.51 -78.47
C VAL A 168 63.31 23.83 -78.68
N GLU A 169 62.74 24.96 -78.25
CA GLU A 169 63.41 26.25 -78.32
C GLU A 169 64.70 26.27 -77.48
N LYS A 170 64.67 25.70 -76.26
CA LYS A 170 65.85 25.58 -75.40
C LYS A 170 66.94 24.66 -75.97
N LEU A 171 66.57 23.58 -76.66
CA LEU A 171 67.52 22.60 -77.20
C LEU A 171 68.09 22.99 -78.57
N THR A 172 67.31 23.63 -79.43
CA THR A 172 67.69 23.90 -80.83
C THR A 172 67.99 25.37 -81.11
N GLY A 173 67.63 26.28 -80.20
CA GLY A 173 67.76 27.73 -80.38
C GLY A 173 66.83 28.32 -81.44
N LYS A 174 65.88 27.52 -81.96
CA LYS A 174 64.89 27.92 -82.96
C LYS A 174 63.49 27.58 -82.45
N THR A 175 62.51 28.41 -82.77
CA THR A 175 61.12 28.18 -82.41
C THR A 175 60.50 27.17 -83.39
N ALA A 176 59.95 26.06 -82.89
CA ALA A 176 59.16 25.14 -83.69
C ALA A 176 57.77 25.72 -83.97
N SER A 177 57.25 25.52 -85.19
CA SER A 177 55.92 26.01 -85.55
C SER A 177 54.81 25.14 -84.95
N ALA A 178 53.66 25.74 -84.63
CA ALA A 178 52.53 25.02 -84.02
C ALA A 178 52.01 23.87 -84.90
N VAL A 179 52.22 23.94 -86.22
CA VAL A 179 51.83 22.90 -87.18
C VAL A 179 52.74 21.67 -87.08
N GLU A 180 54.04 21.86 -86.86
CA GLU A 180 55.01 20.75 -86.73
C GLU A 180 54.85 20.00 -85.41
N LEU A 181 54.60 20.72 -84.31
CA LEU A 181 54.36 20.13 -83.00
C LEU A 181 53.04 19.31 -82.97
N LYS A 182 51.99 19.82 -83.60
CA LYS A 182 50.69 19.13 -83.71
C LYS A 182 50.76 17.91 -84.64
N ALA A 183 51.53 17.98 -85.72
CA ALA A 183 51.77 16.85 -86.62
C ALA A 183 52.60 15.73 -85.96
N ALA A 184 53.52 16.08 -85.04
CA ALA A 184 54.31 15.10 -84.28
C ALA A 184 53.54 14.48 -83.10
N GLY A 185 52.65 15.25 -82.46
CA GLY A 185 51.87 14.78 -81.30
C GLY A 185 50.59 14.01 -81.64
N GLY A 186 50.04 14.15 -82.85
CA GLY A 186 48.74 13.59 -83.25
C GLY A 186 48.73 12.11 -83.70
N ASN A 187 49.77 11.33 -83.43
CA ASN A 187 49.88 9.93 -83.88
C ASN A 187 49.84 8.90 -82.74
N ALA A 188 49.14 9.20 -81.64
CA ALA A 188 48.87 8.29 -80.52
C ALA A 188 47.41 8.42 -80.07
#